data_AF-A0A2V1B3A0-F1
#
_entry.id   AF-A0A2V1B3A0-F1
#
_cell.length_a   1.000
_cell.length_b   1.000
_cell.length_c   1.000
_cell.angle_alpha   90.00
_cell.angle_beta   90.00
_cell.angle_gamma   90.00
#
_symmetry.space_group_name_H-M   'P 1'
#
loop_
_entity.id
_entity.type
_entity.pdbx_description
1 polymer ?
#
loop_
_entity_poly.entity_id
_entity_poly.type
_entity_poly.pdbx_seq_one_letter_code
_entity_poly.pdbx_strand_id
1 'polypeptide(L)'
;AALRDGLSEDRSGIDSNPVHRKLNEKTSQPRYDSMWDFWEAYKRKYPGSDLRIMEDMKHITEAVGRSTPGRLDKKLKRATVKTVRNKMRKLMSIWQRNTNLTIPPEVHDSVAPYIKDVLRHKIPLSIEEKAPTFLTIENYVDMEELLWQHDHHNYVHEGCRADLSALLKMHCYTSVQGYRKYARRSIRILSAWFHGKMESQKSR
;
A
#
# COMPACT_ATOMS: atom_id res chain seq x y z
N ALA A 1 2.49 19.74 -39.29
CA ALA A 1 1.50 20.23 -38.31
C ALA A 1 2.20 20.55 -36.98
N ALA A 2 2.75 19.57 -36.26
CA ALA A 2 3.35 19.77 -34.93
C ALA A 2 4.52 20.80 -34.86
N LEU A 3 5.44 20.82 -35.82
CA LEU A 3 6.52 21.83 -35.86
C LEU A 3 5.97 23.26 -36.08
N ARG A 4 4.85 23.40 -36.80
CA ARG A 4 4.17 24.69 -36.99
C ARG A 4 3.37 25.13 -35.75
N ASP A 5 3.14 24.21 -34.82
CA ASP A 5 2.43 24.41 -33.55
C ASP A 5 3.41 24.63 -32.37
N GLY A 6 4.71 24.87 -32.67
CA GLY A 6 5.72 25.22 -31.68
C GLY A 6 6.53 24.06 -31.09
N LEU A 7 6.42 22.85 -31.64
CA LEU A 7 7.30 21.74 -31.24
C LEU A 7 8.75 22.04 -31.65
N SER A 8 9.65 22.13 -30.68
CA SER A 8 11.09 22.29 -30.90
C SER A 8 11.68 21.07 -31.63
N GLU A 9 12.53 21.32 -32.63
CA GLU A 9 13.33 20.26 -33.27
C GLU A 9 14.45 19.78 -32.34
N ASP A 10 14.92 20.67 -31.45
CA ASP A 10 15.88 20.32 -30.43
C ASP A 10 15.21 19.52 -29.30
N ARG A 11 15.73 18.31 -29.10
CA ARG A 11 15.29 17.35 -28.07
C ARG A 11 16.09 17.48 -26.78
N SER A 12 17.12 18.34 -26.71
CA SER A 12 17.99 18.51 -25.55
C SER A 12 17.23 18.94 -24.28
N GLY A 13 16.10 19.64 -24.45
CA GLY A 13 15.20 20.03 -23.35
C GLY A 13 14.23 18.95 -22.88
N ILE A 14 14.20 17.78 -23.52
CA ILE A 14 13.32 16.67 -23.15
C ILE A 14 14.04 15.75 -22.18
N ASP A 15 13.53 15.67 -20.95
CA ASP A 15 14.04 14.74 -19.95
C ASP A 15 13.86 13.28 -20.42
N SER A 16 14.97 12.54 -20.50
CA SER A 16 14.98 11.12 -20.85
C SER A 16 14.50 10.21 -19.71
N ASN A 17 14.30 10.75 -18.50
CA ASN A 17 13.90 9.96 -17.35
C ASN A 17 12.45 9.44 -17.47
N PRO A 18 12.17 8.24 -16.93
CA PRO A 18 10.81 7.73 -16.88
C PRO A 18 9.87 8.62 -16.07
N VAL A 19 8.74 9.01 -16.67
CA VAL A 19 7.69 9.76 -15.95
C VAL A 19 6.80 8.80 -15.18
N HIS A 20 6.82 8.88 -13.86
CA HIS A 20 6.01 8.04 -12.98
C HIS A 20 4.71 8.71 -12.54
N ARG A 21 3.62 7.93 -12.46
CA ARG A 21 2.39 8.39 -11.81
C ARG A 21 2.68 8.79 -10.36
N LYS A 22 2.19 9.97 -9.96
CA LYS A 22 2.27 10.48 -8.57
C LYS A 22 1.69 9.46 -7.59
N LEU A 23 2.43 9.22 -6.51
CA LEU A 23 1.95 8.40 -5.40
C LEU A 23 0.86 9.17 -4.65
N ASN A 24 -0.09 8.44 -4.06
CA ASN A 24 -1.03 9.05 -3.14
C ASN A 24 -0.29 9.42 -1.85
N GLU A 25 -0.20 10.72 -1.58
CA GLU A 25 0.54 11.30 -0.45
C GLU A 25 0.10 10.73 0.90
N LYS A 26 -1.22 10.53 1.10
CA LYS A 26 -1.75 10.09 2.41
C LYS A 26 -1.64 8.60 2.63
N THR A 27 -1.68 7.78 1.58
CA THR A 27 -1.82 6.31 1.73
C THR A 27 -0.62 5.52 1.23
N SER A 28 0.00 5.97 0.16
CA SER A 28 1.04 5.21 -0.55
C SER A 28 2.42 5.72 -0.20
N GLN A 29 2.63 7.05 -0.23
CA GLN A 29 3.92 7.69 0.00
C GLN A 29 4.64 7.18 1.27
N PRO A 30 4.00 7.14 2.46
CA PRO A 30 4.70 6.72 3.68
C PRO A 30 5.19 5.26 3.65
N ARG A 31 4.53 4.41 2.84
CA ARG A 31 4.92 3.00 2.68
C ARG A 31 6.09 2.82 1.73
N TYR A 32 6.31 3.76 0.82
CA TYR A 32 7.44 3.80 -0.10
C TYR A 32 8.64 4.42 0.62
N ASP A 33 8.43 5.54 1.32
CA ASP A 33 9.45 6.21 2.13
C ASP A 33 10.07 5.26 3.15
N SER A 34 9.24 4.53 3.92
CA SER A 34 9.73 3.53 4.86
C SER A 34 10.61 2.44 4.23
N MET A 35 10.40 2.10 2.95
CA MET A 35 11.27 1.15 2.25
C MET A 35 12.54 1.82 1.72
N TRP A 36 12.48 3.11 1.37
CA TRP A 36 13.64 3.90 1.03
C TRP A 36 14.57 4.10 2.24
N ASP A 37 14.01 4.44 3.40
CA ASP A 37 14.76 4.56 4.65
C ASP A 37 15.47 3.24 4.99
N PHE A 38 14.78 2.11 4.78
CA PHE A 38 15.36 0.78 4.95
C PHE A 38 16.52 0.54 3.98
N TRP A 39 16.38 0.95 2.72
CA TRP A 39 17.44 0.85 1.71
C TRP A 39 18.65 1.69 2.09
N GLU A 40 18.45 2.93 2.52
CA GLU A 40 19.55 3.80 2.95
C GLU A 40 20.28 3.22 4.16
N ALA A 41 19.54 2.72 5.15
CA ALA A 41 20.13 2.05 6.31
C ALA A 41 20.92 0.80 5.90
N TYR A 42 20.41 0.02 4.95
CA TYR A 42 21.11 -1.14 4.39
C TYR A 42 22.40 -0.71 3.67
N LYS A 43 22.34 0.31 2.81
CA LYS A 43 23.48 0.82 2.04
C LYS A 43 24.57 1.42 2.94
N ARG A 44 24.21 2.02 4.09
CA ARG A 44 25.20 2.46 5.10
C ARG A 44 26.00 1.30 5.69
N LYS A 45 25.36 0.13 5.85
CA LYS A 45 26.02 -1.08 6.37
C LYS A 45 26.78 -1.86 5.29
N TYR A 46 26.27 -1.84 4.06
CA TYR A 46 26.84 -2.52 2.89
C TYR A 46 27.09 -1.48 1.79
N PRO A 47 28.18 -0.69 1.93
CA PRO A 47 28.52 0.31 0.92
C PRO A 47 28.85 -0.38 -0.41
N GLY A 48 28.39 0.21 -1.50
CA GLY A 48 28.56 -0.36 -2.86
C GLY A 48 27.44 -1.28 -3.32
N SER A 49 26.49 -1.66 -2.45
CA SER A 49 25.35 -2.47 -2.87
C SER A 49 24.48 -1.78 -3.92
N ASP A 50 24.00 -2.57 -4.88
CA ASP A 50 23.17 -2.14 -6.00
C ASP A 50 22.01 -3.13 -6.26
N LEU A 51 20.78 -2.62 -6.33
CA LEU A 51 19.60 -3.44 -6.62
C LEU A 51 19.56 -3.99 -8.05
N ARG A 52 20.47 -3.56 -8.93
CA ARG A 52 20.65 -4.17 -10.25
C ARG A 52 21.48 -5.45 -10.20
N ILE A 53 22.12 -5.75 -9.06
CA ILE A 53 22.93 -6.95 -8.87
C ILE A 53 22.10 -8.01 -8.16
N MET A 54 22.11 -9.23 -8.69
CA MET A 54 21.31 -10.36 -8.20
C MET A 54 21.63 -10.71 -6.74
N GLU A 55 22.91 -10.69 -6.36
CA GLU A 55 23.37 -11.03 -5.02
C GLU A 55 22.88 -10.03 -3.97
N ASP A 56 23.06 -8.74 -4.24
CA ASP A 56 22.55 -7.66 -3.41
C ASP A 56 21.03 -7.72 -3.26
N MET A 57 20.32 -7.99 -4.36
CA MET A 57 18.86 -8.14 -4.35
C MET A 57 18.42 -9.31 -3.46
N LYS A 58 19.10 -10.46 -3.53
CA LYS A 58 18.80 -11.61 -2.66
C LYS A 58 19.12 -11.30 -1.20
N HIS A 59 20.27 -10.69 -0.94
CA HIS A 59 20.71 -10.38 0.42
C HIS A 59 19.80 -9.35 1.10
N ILE A 60 19.41 -8.28 0.42
CA ILE A 60 18.44 -7.33 0.98
C ILE A 60 17.06 -7.95 1.16
N THR A 61 16.65 -8.87 0.26
CA THR A 61 15.38 -9.59 0.42
C THR A 61 15.39 -10.42 1.71
N GLU A 62 16.50 -11.06 2.03
CA GLU A 62 16.67 -11.76 3.31
C GLU A 62 16.62 -10.79 4.50
N ALA A 63 17.30 -9.64 4.42
CA ALA A 63 17.25 -8.61 5.45
C ALA A 63 15.81 -8.10 5.70
N VAL A 64 15.04 -7.87 4.63
CA VAL A 64 13.62 -7.50 4.71
C VAL A 64 12.78 -8.62 5.34
N GLY A 65 13.04 -9.87 4.98
CA GLY A 65 12.34 -11.02 5.56
C GLY A 65 12.60 -11.18 7.06
N ARG A 66 13.85 -11.00 7.50
CA ARG A 66 14.26 -11.10 8.91
C ARG A 66 13.77 -9.93 9.77
N SER A 67 13.73 -8.72 9.21
CA SER A 67 13.29 -7.51 9.92
C SER A 67 11.77 -7.33 9.96
N THR A 68 11.01 -8.07 9.14
CA THR A 68 9.56 -7.92 9.10
C THR A 68 8.89 -8.83 10.12
N PRO A 69 8.16 -8.28 11.10
CA PRO A 69 7.38 -9.08 12.04
C PRO A 69 6.14 -9.68 11.35
N GLY A 70 5.87 -10.94 11.66
CA GLY A 70 4.65 -11.66 11.29
C GLY A 70 3.46 -11.26 12.13
N ARG A 71 2.32 -11.05 11.46
CA ARG A 71 1.03 -10.77 12.13
C ARG A 71 0.08 -11.96 12.16
N LEU A 72 0.27 -12.93 11.27
CA LEU A 72 -0.61 -14.10 11.13
C LEU A 72 -0.08 -15.28 11.96
N ASP A 73 1.20 -15.60 11.79
CA ASP A 73 1.85 -16.65 12.58
C ASP A 73 2.01 -16.19 14.03
N LYS A 74 1.08 -16.64 14.89
CA LYS A 74 1.08 -16.28 16.32
C LYS A 74 2.21 -16.96 17.10
N LYS A 75 2.75 -18.09 16.62
CA LYS A 75 3.75 -18.88 17.33
C LYS A 75 5.15 -18.29 17.13
N LEU A 76 5.56 -18.14 15.87
CA LEU A 76 6.92 -17.71 15.54
C LEU A 76 6.98 -16.25 15.10
N LYS A 77 5.83 -15.56 14.95
CA LYS A 77 5.73 -14.17 14.51
C LYS A 77 6.55 -13.91 13.24
N ARG A 78 6.52 -14.87 12.30
CA ARG A 78 7.27 -14.80 11.03
C ARG A 78 6.48 -14.10 9.95
N ALA A 79 7.16 -13.29 9.15
CA ALA A 79 6.56 -12.67 7.97
C ALA A 79 6.02 -13.74 7.01
N THR A 80 4.96 -13.41 6.29
CA THR A 80 4.48 -14.26 5.21
C THR A 80 5.24 -13.98 3.91
N VAL A 81 5.32 -14.98 3.03
CA VAL A 81 5.87 -14.86 1.66
C VAL A 81 5.28 -13.64 0.94
N LYS A 82 3.96 -13.48 1.02
CA LYS A 82 3.21 -12.38 0.41
C LYS A 82 3.62 -11.02 0.96
N THR A 83 3.93 -10.94 2.25
CA THR A 83 4.32 -9.68 2.92
C THR A 83 5.71 -9.24 2.44
N VAL A 84 6.68 -10.16 2.42
CA VAL A 84 8.05 -9.89 1.95
C VAL A 84 8.03 -9.49 0.47
N ARG A 85 7.29 -10.23 -0.37
CA ARG A 85 7.14 -9.91 -1.79
C ARG A 85 6.55 -8.51 -2.02
N ASN A 86 5.53 -8.13 -1.25
CA ASN A 86 4.93 -6.80 -1.34
C ASN A 86 5.87 -5.68 -0.88
N LYS A 87 6.71 -5.93 0.13
CA LYS A 87 7.75 -4.98 0.56
C LYS A 87 8.84 -4.82 -0.51
N MET A 88 9.33 -5.92 -1.07
CA MET A 88 10.32 -5.89 -2.15
C MET A 88 9.81 -5.17 -3.39
N ARG A 89 8.54 -5.40 -3.79
CA ARG A 89 7.94 -4.66 -4.91
C ARG A 89 7.97 -3.16 -4.68
N LYS A 90 7.63 -2.70 -3.47
CA LYS A 90 7.67 -1.27 -3.12
C LYS A 90 9.10 -0.73 -3.11
N LEU A 91 10.05 -1.50 -2.57
CA LEU A 91 11.46 -1.13 -2.56
C LEU A 91 12.00 -0.94 -3.98
N MET A 92 11.81 -1.93 -4.85
CA MET A 92 12.23 -1.82 -6.26
C MET A 92 11.58 -0.61 -6.94
N SER A 93 10.26 -0.40 -6.71
CA SER A 93 9.55 0.74 -7.28
C SER A 93 10.03 2.10 -6.76
N ILE A 94 10.29 2.26 -5.46
CA ILE A 94 10.79 3.54 -4.91
C ILE A 94 12.24 3.78 -5.33
N TRP A 95 13.03 2.71 -5.43
CA TRP A 95 14.41 2.81 -5.86
C TRP A 95 14.50 3.30 -7.30
N GLN A 96 13.74 2.71 -8.23
CA GLN A 96 13.72 3.16 -9.63
C GLN A 96 13.23 4.61 -9.77
N ARG A 97 12.26 5.02 -8.96
CA ARG A 97 11.75 6.41 -8.93
C ARG A 97 12.79 7.42 -8.46
N ASN A 98 13.62 7.05 -7.50
CA ASN A 98 14.60 7.96 -6.89
C ASN A 98 15.93 7.97 -7.64
N THR A 99 16.32 6.87 -8.27
CA THR A 99 17.58 6.77 -9.02
C THR A 99 17.42 7.05 -10.51
N ASN A 100 16.19 7.03 -11.04
CA ASN A 100 15.88 7.01 -12.48
C ASN A 100 16.57 5.87 -13.25
N LEU A 101 17.07 4.85 -12.54
CA LEU A 101 17.69 3.67 -13.13
C LEU A 101 16.68 2.53 -13.26
N THR A 102 16.88 1.71 -14.28
CA THR A 102 16.06 0.52 -14.50
C THR A 102 16.73 -0.71 -13.88
N ILE A 103 15.97 -1.48 -13.10
CA ILE A 103 16.40 -2.79 -12.61
C ILE A 103 16.22 -3.79 -13.77
N PRO A 104 17.25 -4.59 -14.12
CA PRO A 104 17.14 -5.60 -15.15
C PRO A 104 15.97 -6.57 -14.89
N PRO A 105 15.18 -6.94 -15.92
CA PRO A 105 14.04 -7.85 -15.74
C PRO A 105 14.41 -9.18 -15.08
N GLU A 106 15.58 -9.73 -15.43
CA GLU A 106 16.10 -10.96 -14.84
C GLU A 106 16.22 -10.87 -13.31
N VAL A 107 16.72 -9.74 -12.80
CA VAL A 107 16.85 -9.50 -11.36
C VAL A 107 15.47 -9.27 -10.76
N HIS A 108 14.66 -8.39 -11.36
CA HIS A 108 13.33 -8.05 -10.86
C HIS A 108 12.42 -9.27 -10.72
N ASP A 109 12.36 -10.11 -11.75
CA ASP A 109 11.43 -11.23 -11.83
C ASP A 109 11.90 -12.42 -11.00
N SER A 110 13.21 -12.57 -10.78
CA SER A 110 13.78 -13.61 -9.92
C SER A 110 13.44 -13.47 -8.44
N VAL A 111 13.10 -12.26 -7.97
CA VAL A 111 12.80 -12.00 -6.56
C VAL A 111 11.62 -12.84 -6.07
N ALA A 112 10.59 -12.99 -6.90
CA ALA A 112 9.38 -13.71 -6.50
C ALA A 112 9.61 -15.23 -6.32
N PRO A 113 10.23 -15.95 -7.29
CA PRO A 113 10.67 -17.33 -7.11
C PRO A 113 11.64 -17.48 -5.93
N TYR A 114 12.64 -16.58 -5.81
CA TYR A 114 13.60 -16.64 -4.71
C TYR A 114 12.93 -16.59 -3.33
N ILE A 115 11.97 -15.68 -3.12
CA ILE A 115 11.23 -15.58 -1.86
C ILE A 115 10.44 -16.86 -1.58
N LYS A 116 9.76 -17.40 -2.61
CA LYS A 116 8.83 -18.52 -2.47
C LYS A 116 9.57 -19.85 -2.24
N ASP A 117 10.62 -20.11 -3.00
CA ASP A 117 11.21 -21.44 -3.15
C ASP A 117 12.56 -21.58 -2.46
N VAL A 118 13.26 -20.48 -2.15
CA VAL A 118 14.57 -20.52 -1.46
C VAL A 118 14.47 -19.88 -0.09
N LEU A 119 14.11 -18.60 -0.04
CA LEU A 119 14.14 -17.81 1.18
C LEU A 119 13.16 -18.35 2.23
N ARG A 120 11.98 -18.80 1.79
CA ARG A 120 10.98 -19.44 2.66
C ARG A 120 11.55 -20.60 3.46
N HIS A 121 12.46 -21.38 2.88
CA HIS A 121 13.06 -22.53 3.57
C HIS A 121 14.24 -22.11 4.45
N LYS A 122 14.98 -21.07 4.04
CA LYS A 122 16.14 -20.53 4.79
C LYS A 122 15.72 -19.76 6.05
N ILE A 123 14.76 -18.86 5.93
CA ILE A 123 14.09 -18.19 7.05
C ILE A 123 12.64 -18.67 7.00
N PRO A 124 12.19 -19.58 7.88
CA PRO A 124 10.88 -20.25 7.76
C PRO A 124 9.74 -19.22 7.68
N LEU A 125 9.38 -18.82 6.45
CA LEU A 125 8.35 -17.82 6.17
C LEU A 125 6.99 -18.51 6.22
N SER A 126 6.01 -17.81 6.79
CA SER A 126 4.66 -18.35 6.87
C SER A 126 3.95 -18.31 5.50
N ILE A 127 3.16 -19.34 5.21
CA ILE A 127 2.26 -19.41 4.05
C ILE A 127 0.83 -19.02 4.45
N GLU A 128 0.60 -18.78 5.74
CA GLU A 128 -0.74 -18.49 6.21
C GLU A 128 -1.33 -17.30 5.46
N GLU A 129 -2.55 -17.50 4.97
CA GLU A 129 -3.35 -16.44 4.40
C GLU A 129 -4.46 -16.08 5.38
N LYS A 130 -4.69 -14.77 5.54
CA LYS A 130 -5.82 -14.32 6.34
C LYS A 130 -7.09 -14.77 5.62
N ALA A 131 -7.94 -15.51 6.33
CA ALA A 131 -9.26 -15.87 5.83
C ALA A 131 -9.99 -14.60 5.34
N PRO A 132 -10.65 -14.66 4.16
CA PRO A 132 -11.46 -13.55 3.68
C PRO A 132 -12.46 -13.15 4.75
N THR A 133 -12.44 -11.88 5.16
CA THR A 133 -13.43 -11.35 6.10
C THR A 133 -14.51 -10.67 5.27
N PHE A 134 -15.74 -11.17 5.37
CA PHE A 134 -16.90 -10.60 4.71
C PHE A 134 -17.69 -9.73 5.71
N LEU A 135 -18.32 -8.68 5.20
CA LEU A 135 -19.33 -7.97 5.98
C LEU A 135 -20.61 -8.80 5.93
N THR A 136 -21.09 -9.25 7.09
CA THR A 136 -22.39 -9.92 7.23
C THR A 136 -23.52 -8.89 7.23
N ILE A 137 -24.75 -9.34 7.03
CA ILE A 137 -25.94 -8.49 7.12
C ILE A 137 -26.01 -7.83 8.51
N GLU A 138 -25.72 -8.59 9.57
CA GLU A 138 -25.64 -8.10 10.95
C GLU A 138 -24.67 -6.91 11.08
N ASN A 139 -23.48 -6.99 10.48
CA ASN A 139 -22.55 -5.85 10.48
C ASN A 139 -23.14 -4.59 9.83
N TYR A 140 -24.00 -4.72 8.81
CA TYR A 140 -24.66 -3.56 8.21
C TYR A 140 -25.79 -3.02 9.08
N VAL A 141 -26.53 -3.88 9.78
CA VAL A 141 -27.54 -3.48 10.76
C VAL A 141 -26.88 -2.67 11.88
N ASP A 142 -25.78 -3.19 12.45
CA ASP A 142 -25.02 -2.50 13.50
C ASP A 142 -24.47 -1.15 13.01
N MET A 143 -23.99 -1.08 11.76
CA MET A 143 -23.50 0.17 11.17
C MET A 143 -24.62 1.19 10.95
N GLU A 144 -25.82 0.75 10.55
CA GLU A 144 -26.99 1.63 10.41
C GLU A 144 -27.48 2.11 11.79
N GLU A 145 -27.60 1.21 12.75
CA GLU A 145 -28.00 1.57 14.12
C GLU A 145 -27.03 2.59 14.71
N LEU A 146 -25.72 2.36 14.54
CA LEU A 146 -24.72 3.32 14.97
C LEU A 146 -24.88 4.66 14.24
N LEU A 147 -25.06 4.67 12.92
CA LEU A 147 -25.23 5.90 12.13
C LEU A 147 -26.44 6.74 12.54
N TRP A 148 -27.55 6.09 12.94
CA TRP A 148 -28.80 6.78 13.26
C TRP A 148 -29.00 7.07 14.75
N GLN A 149 -28.52 6.20 15.63
CA GLN A 149 -28.85 6.25 17.06
C GLN A 149 -27.65 6.62 17.94
N HIS A 150 -26.44 6.31 17.51
CA HIS A 150 -25.24 6.46 18.35
C HIS A 150 -24.16 7.35 17.71
N ASP A 151 -24.44 7.91 16.53
CA ASP A 151 -23.52 8.80 15.85
C ASP A 151 -23.72 10.22 16.36
N HIS A 152 -22.95 10.57 17.39
CA HIS A 152 -22.90 11.91 17.97
C HIS A 152 -22.23 12.95 17.04
N HIS A 153 -22.01 12.62 15.77
CA HIS A 153 -21.48 13.55 14.79
C HIS A 153 -22.52 14.61 14.40
N ASN A 154 -22.12 15.88 14.50
CA ASN A 154 -22.95 17.00 14.05
C ASN A 154 -22.71 17.24 12.56
N TYR A 155 -23.58 16.68 11.73
CA TYR A 155 -23.52 16.86 10.28
C TYR A 155 -23.86 18.29 9.88
N VAL A 156 -23.22 18.80 8.82
CA VAL A 156 -23.57 20.12 8.26
C VAL A 156 -25.03 20.14 7.79
N HIS A 157 -25.51 19.02 7.24
CA HIS A 157 -26.90 18.79 6.87
C HIS A 157 -27.31 17.34 7.18
N GLU A 158 -28.50 17.11 7.73
CA GLU A 158 -29.02 15.75 8.00
C GLU A 158 -29.15 14.90 6.71
N GLY A 159 -29.28 15.54 5.55
CA GLY A 159 -29.24 14.86 4.25
C GLY A 159 -27.94 14.06 4.04
N CYS A 160 -26.81 14.52 4.60
CA CYS A 160 -25.55 13.78 4.53
C CYS A 160 -25.63 12.43 5.27
N ARG A 161 -26.37 12.35 6.38
CA ARG A 161 -26.60 11.09 7.11
C ARG A 161 -27.47 10.14 6.29
N ALA A 162 -28.52 10.66 5.66
CA ALA A 162 -29.36 9.89 4.75
C ALA A 162 -28.56 9.31 3.56
N ASP A 163 -27.69 10.11 2.94
CA ASP A 163 -26.80 9.67 1.85
C ASP A 163 -25.84 8.57 2.30
N LEU A 164 -25.30 8.68 3.52
CA LEU A 164 -24.42 7.65 4.09
C LEU A 164 -25.14 6.32 4.31
N SER A 165 -26.38 6.35 4.81
CA SER A 165 -27.21 5.15 4.95
C SER A 165 -27.55 4.54 3.59
N ALA A 166 -27.88 5.37 2.60
CA ALA A 166 -28.11 4.90 1.22
C ALA A 166 -26.87 4.22 0.64
N LEU A 167 -25.67 4.76 0.90
CA LEU A 167 -24.41 4.14 0.48
C LEU A 167 -24.13 2.80 1.18
N LEU A 168 -24.43 2.67 2.48
CA LEU A 168 -24.30 1.42 3.23
C LEU A 168 -25.24 0.34 2.66
N LYS A 169 -26.51 0.68 2.46
CA LYS A 169 -27.52 -0.21 1.88
C LYS A 169 -27.17 -0.61 0.45
N MET A 170 -26.76 0.34 -0.39
CA MET A 170 -26.30 0.01 -1.75
C MET A 170 -25.11 -0.96 -1.73
N HIS A 171 -24.13 -0.77 -0.84
CA HIS A 171 -23.00 -1.70 -0.74
C HIS A 171 -23.44 -3.10 -0.28
N CYS A 172 -24.39 -3.19 0.66
CA CYS A 172 -24.96 -4.46 1.14
C CYS A 172 -25.66 -5.22 0.00
N TYR A 173 -26.52 -4.57 -0.77
CA TYR A 173 -27.36 -5.25 -1.77
C TYR A 173 -26.71 -5.43 -3.14
N THR A 174 -25.75 -4.59 -3.52
CA THR A 174 -25.18 -4.61 -4.88
C THR A 174 -23.74 -5.10 -4.95
N SER A 175 -23.02 -5.17 -3.82
CA SER A 175 -21.60 -5.55 -3.75
C SER A 175 -20.64 -4.71 -4.65
N VAL A 176 -21.10 -3.55 -5.16
CA VAL A 176 -20.38 -2.76 -6.17
C VAL A 176 -19.12 -2.09 -5.58
N GLN A 177 -17.96 -2.47 -6.11
CA GLN A 177 -16.63 -2.00 -5.66
C GLN A 177 -16.32 -0.52 -6.00
N GLY A 178 -17.12 0.14 -6.85
CA GLY A 178 -16.91 1.52 -7.34
C GLY A 178 -17.20 2.62 -6.31
N TYR A 179 -18.29 2.50 -5.55
CA TYR A 179 -18.67 3.44 -4.48
C TYR A 179 -17.86 3.27 -3.19
N ARG A 180 -17.02 2.23 -3.15
CA ARG A 180 -16.15 1.86 -2.04
C ARG A 180 -15.14 2.94 -1.65
N LYS A 181 -14.92 3.99 -2.48
CA LYS A 181 -14.10 5.16 -2.09
C LYS A 181 -14.85 6.08 -1.13
N TYR A 182 -16.13 6.33 -1.39
CA TYR A 182 -16.99 7.12 -0.52
C TYR A 182 -17.32 6.32 0.74
N ALA A 183 -17.75 5.06 0.59
CA ALA A 183 -17.98 4.17 1.72
C ALA A 183 -16.72 3.92 2.57
N ARG A 184 -15.50 3.83 2.00
CA ARG A 184 -14.26 3.70 2.81
C ARG A 184 -13.93 4.92 3.64
N ARG A 185 -14.31 6.13 3.21
CA ARG A 185 -14.12 7.34 4.01
C ARG A 185 -15.05 7.30 5.22
N SER A 186 -16.31 6.96 4.99
CA SER A 186 -17.32 6.76 6.04
C SER A 186 -16.94 5.62 6.99
N ILE A 187 -16.53 4.45 6.47
CA ILE A 187 -16.07 3.30 7.25
C ILE A 187 -14.77 3.62 8.03
N ARG A 188 -13.86 4.43 7.49
CA ARG A 188 -12.66 4.87 8.23
C ARG A 188 -13.01 5.80 9.39
N ILE A 189 -13.98 6.69 9.20
CA ILE A 189 -14.49 7.57 10.25
C ILE A 189 -15.14 6.70 11.35
N LEU A 190 -16.03 5.78 10.98
CA LEU A 190 -16.70 4.86 11.90
C LEU A 190 -15.71 3.92 12.63
N SER A 191 -14.70 3.38 11.92
CA SER A 191 -13.67 2.50 12.51
C SER A 191 -12.66 3.22 13.40
N ALA A 192 -12.30 4.48 13.09
CA ALA A 192 -11.47 5.30 13.98
C ALA A 192 -12.21 5.64 15.28
N TRP A 193 -13.53 5.76 15.21
CA TRP A 193 -14.43 5.98 16.34
C TRP A 193 -14.57 4.72 17.21
N PHE A 194 -14.81 3.55 16.60
CA PHE A 194 -14.88 2.25 17.29
C PHE A 194 -13.59 1.88 18.06
N HIS A 195 -12.45 2.49 17.70
CA HIS A 195 -11.16 2.28 18.35
C HIS A 195 -10.62 3.53 19.09
N GLY A 196 -11.43 4.58 19.27
CA GLY A 196 -11.12 5.73 20.12
C GLY A 196 -9.93 6.60 19.70
N LYS A 197 -9.59 6.66 18.39
CA LYS A 197 -8.40 7.40 17.90
C LYS A 197 -8.74 8.50 16.90
N MET A 198 -9.44 9.56 17.33
CA MET A 198 -9.51 10.79 16.53
C MET A 198 -8.58 11.86 17.10
N GLU A 199 -7.53 12.19 16.33
CA GLU A 199 -6.91 13.50 16.38
C GLU A 199 -7.67 14.44 15.43
N SER A 200 -8.10 15.58 15.97
CA SER A 200 -8.91 16.59 15.31
C SER A 200 -8.21 17.15 14.07
N GLN A 201 -8.77 16.91 12.87
CA GLN A 201 -8.40 17.72 11.69
C GLN A 201 -9.24 19.00 11.68
N LYS A 202 -8.60 20.13 12.01
CA LYS A 202 -9.13 21.49 11.81
C LYS A 202 -9.38 21.74 10.31
N SER A 203 -10.57 22.26 10.02
CA SER A 203 -11.01 22.73 8.70
C SER A 203 -10.20 23.95 8.26
N ARG A 204 -9.83 24.00 6.98
CA ARG A 204 -9.65 25.27 6.25
C ARG A 204 -11.00 25.78 5.79
#